data_AF-A0A667YDY1-F1
#
_entry.id   AF-A0A667YDY1-F1
#
_cell.length_a   1.000
_cell.length_b   1.000
_cell.length_c   1.000
_cell.angle_alpha   90.00
_cell.angle_beta   90.00
_cell.angle_gamma   90.00
#
_symmetry.space_group_name_H-M   'P 1'
#
loop_
_entity.id
_entity.type
_entity.pdbx_description
1 polymer ?
#
loop_
_entity_poly.entity_id
_entity_poly.type
_entity_poly.pdbx_seq_one_letter_code
_entity_poly.pdbx_strand_id
1 'polypeptide(L)'
;MYTTLLQYFSSIHSLTVCYNTVCVCVCVCVCVCVCACVCVCAGEFQCGFEDEAVCLFSQDKTDEFDWTRHSAATRDTKYTPNTGPSADHTGSKQGFYMYIETSRPRLEGDKARLLTPTFNVGSKSSYGTVTANPTYCFAFYYHMYGKHIGALNVFLRQKGQTVTDTPAWSLTGNQGDRWRQAKVNIHPTTTFQMVIEGVRGAGIEGDIAIDDVTIEEGNVKTPRPTVSSSTSVYQTLLAPGGNMRLVSRRYL
;
A
#
# COMPACT_ATOMS: atom_id res chain seq x y z
N MET A 1 -56.72 10.97 -17.03
CA MET A 1 -55.64 10.82 -18.04
C MET A 1 -54.72 12.01 -17.81
N TYR A 2 -53.58 11.91 -17.12
CA TYR A 2 -52.46 10.99 -17.31
C TYR A 2 -51.87 10.53 -15.96
N THR A 3 -51.49 9.26 -15.91
CA THR A 3 -50.59 8.61 -14.96
C THR A 3 -49.13 8.99 -15.25
N THR A 4 -48.27 9.14 -14.23
CA THR A 4 -47.07 8.28 -13.99
C THR A 4 -46.17 8.80 -12.85
N LEU A 5 -45.92 7.88 -11.90
CA LEU A 5 -44.71 7.60 -11.11
C LEU A 5 -43.68 8.72 -10.82
N LEU A 6 -43.46 8.97 -9.53
CA LEU A 6 -42.10 9.10 -8.98
C LEU A 6 -41.98 8.15 -7.78
N GLN A 7 -41.35 7.01 -8.07
CA GLN A 7 -40.94 5.97 -7.13
C GLN A 7 -39.80 6.49 -6.23
N TYR A 8 -39.89 6.16 -4.94
CA TYR A 8 -38.78 5.70 -4.10
C TYR A 8 -37.44 6.44 -4.24
N PHE A 9 -37.22 7.48 -3.42
CA PHE A 9 -35.89 7.70 -2.86
C PHE A 9 -35.68 6.72 -1.71
N SER A 10 -35.41 5.46 -2.05
CA SER A 10 -34.83 4.52 -1.09
C SER A 10 -33.40 4.97 -0.81
N SER A 11 -33.20 5.44 0.41
CA SER A 11 -31.94 5.52 1.15
C SER A 11 -30.83 4.65 0.56
N ILE A 12 -29.90 5.26 -0.16
CA ILE A 12 -28.62 4.62 -0.50
C ILE A 12 -27.65 5.00 0.63
N HIS A 13 -27.68 4.23 1.72
CA HIS A 13 -26.53 4.14 2.62
C HIS A 13 -25.48 3.26 1.94
N SER A 14 -24.79 3.81 0.95
CA SER A 14 -23.49 3.30 0.56
C SER A 14 -22.48 4.38 0.93
N LEU A 15 -21.91 4.22 2.13
CA LEU A 15 -20.82 5.05 2.62
C LEU A 15 -19.62 4.85 1.69
N THR A 16 -19.58 5.61 0.59
CA THR A 16 -18.38 5.74 -0.22
C THR A 16 -17.49 6.72 0.53
N VAL A 17 -16.57 6.19 1.32
CA VAL A 17 -15.59 7.01 2.02
C VAL A 17 -14.64 7.59 0.98
N CYS A 18 -14.85 8.87 0.65
CA CYS A 18 -13.96 9.64 -0.21
C CYS A 18 -12.90 10.30 0.67
N TYR A 19 -11.64 9.95 0.51
CA TYR A 19 -10.53 10.72 1.07
C TYR A 19 -10.02 11.69 -0.02
N ASN A 20 -9.90 12.98 0.35
CA ASN A 20 -9.65 14.16 -0.49
C ASN A 20 -10.83 14.64 -1.36
N THR A 21 -11.76 15.40 -0.75
CA THR A 21 -12.84 16.10 -1.44
C THR A 21 -12.32 17.33 -2.18
N VAL A 22 -12.35 17.33 -3.52
CA VAL A 22 -12.17 18.55 -4.33
C VAL A 22 -13.54 19.01 -4.84
N CYS A 23 -13.99 20.19 -4.41
CA CYS A 23 -15.23 20.81 -4.89
C CYS A 23 -14.94 21.69 -6.11
N VAL A 24 -15.62 21.46 -7.24
CA VAL A 24 -15.52 22.32 -8.44
C VAL A 24 -16.84 23.04 -8.65
N CYS A 25 -16.84 24.38 -8.60
CA CYS A 25 -18.00 25.20 -8.91
C CYS A 25 -18.16 25.34 -10.43
N VAL A 26 -19.30 24.91 -10.99
CA VAL A 26 -19.61 25.14 -12.40
C VAL A 26 -20.60 26.29 -12.50
N CYS A 27 -20.16 27.43 -13.04
CA CYS A 27 -21.05 28.55 -13.36
C CYS A 27 -21.79 28.23 -14.66
N VAL A 28 -23.07 27.86 -14.57
CA VAL A 28 -23.93 27.82 -15.75
C VAL A 28 -24.52 29.21 -15.95
N CYS A 29 -24.44 29.75 -17.16
CA CYS A 29 -24.91 31.09 -17.55
C CYS A 29 -26.44 31.23 -17.53
N VAL A 30 -27.07 30.92 -16.40
CA VAL A 30 -28.49 31.16 -16.12
C VAL A 30 -28.61 31.57 -14.65
N CYS A 31 -28.15 32.78 -14.31
CA CYS A 31 -28.44 33.57 -13.10
C CYS A 31 -28.48 32.86 -11.72
N VAL A 32 -27.98 31.64 -11.59
CA VAL A 32 -27.97 30.84 -10.37
C VAL A 32 -26.66 30.08 -10.34
N CYS A 33 -25.79 30.42 -9.41
CA CYS A 33 -24.58 29.63 -9.13
C CYS A 33 -25.02 28.34 -8.43
N VAL A 34 -25.14 27.24 -9.17
CA VAL A 34 -25.34 25.92 -8.56
C VAL A 34 -23.96 25.39 -8.19
N CYS A 35 -23.65 25.37 -6.89
CA CYS A 35 -22.49 24.64 -6.38
C CYS A 35 -22.83 23.14 -6.38
N ALA A 36 -22.44 22.42 -7.43
CA ALA A 36 -22.48 20.96 -7.43
C ALA A 36 -21.15 20.43 -6.86
N CYS A 37 -21.20 19.74 -5.73
CA CYS A 37 -20.05 18.98 -5.24
C CYS A 37 -19.93 17.69 -6.06
N VAL A 38 -19.05 17.67 -7.05
CA VAL A 38 -18.68 16.43 -7.74
C VAL A 38 -17.52 15.80 -6.99
N CYS A 39 -17.73 14.62 -6.39
CA CYS A 39 -16.64 13.84 -5.81
C CYS A 39 -15.84 13.17 -6.94
N VAL A 40 -14.64 13.68 -7.19
CA VAL A 40 -13.64 12.96 -7.99
C VAL A 40 -12.87 12.06 -7.02
N CYS A 41 -13.07 10.75 -7.13
CA CYS A 41 -12.25 9.80 -6.39
C CYS A 41 -10.91 9.68 -7.13
N ALA A 42 -9.82 10.18 -6.55
CA ALA A 42 -8.50 9.71 -6.93
C ALA A 42 -8.43 8.23 -6.54
N GLY A 43 -8.08 7.33 -7.47
CA GLY A 43 -8.01 5.88 -7.25
C GLY A 43 -6.82 5.43 -6.39
N GLU A 44 -6.44 6.26 -5.41
CA GLU A 44 -5.28 6.10 -4.56
C GLU A 44 -5.71 6.20 -3.10
N PHE A 45 -5.49 5.13 -2.35
CA PHE A 45 -5.60 5.10 -0.90
C PHE A 45 -4.20 5.28 -0.31
N GLN A 46 -4.07 6.13 0.70
CA GLN A 46 -2.82 6.34 1.43
C GLN A 46 -3.08 6.44 2.94
N CYS A 47 -2.24 5.82 3.74
CA CYS A 47 -2.28 5.89 5.20
C CYS A 47 -0.87 5.87 5.81
N GLY A 48 -0.45 6.98 6.39
CA GLY A 48 0.75 7.09 7.21
C GLY A 48 0.48 7.08 8.73
N PHE A 49 -0.70 6.61 9.16
CA PHE A 49 -1.08 6.44 10.58
C PHE A 49 -1.01 7.67 11.51
N GLU A 50 -0.83 8.88 10.98
CA GLU A 50 -0.77 10.12 11.76
C GLU A 50 -2.08 10.44 12.49
N ASP A 51 -3.23 10.06 11.93
CA ASP A 51 -4.55 10.26 12.53
C ASP A 51 -4.92 9.11 13.50
N GLU A 52 -5.60 9.43 14.61
CA GLU A 52 -6.05 8.44 15.60
C GLU A 52 -7.05 7.42 15.02
N ALA A 53 -7.80 7.80 13.99
CA ALA A 53 -8.72 6.92 13.28
C ALA A 53 -8.00 5.91 12.38
N VAL A 54 -6.66 5.95 12.29
CA VAL A 54 -5.81 5.00 11.55
C VAL A 54 -6.35 4.68 10.17
N CYS A 55 -6.86 5.69 9.45
CA CYS A 55 -7.41 5.55 8.10
C CYS A 55 -8.45 4.42 7.95
N LEU A 56 -9.26 4.18 9.00
CA LEU A 56 -10.27 3.12 9.08
C LEU A 56 -9.70 1.69 8.99
N PHE A 57 -8.42 1.51 9.28
CA PHE A 57 -7.89 0.17 9.54
C PHE A 57 -8.59 -0.45 10.76
N SER A 58 -8.71 -1.77 10.74
CA SER A 58 -9.35 -2.53 11.81
C SER A 58 -8.48 -3.71 12.22
N GLN A 59 -8.50 -4.05 13.51
CA GLN A 59 -7.87 -5.27 14.00
C GLN A 59 -8.75 -6.47 13.67
N ASP A 60 -8.13 -7.60 13.32
CA ASP A 60 -8.83 -8.88 13.40
C ASP A 60 -9.14 -9.19 14.88
N LYS A 61 -10.18 -9.98 15.13
CA LYS A 61 -10.55 -10.39 16.51
C LYS A 61 -10.40 -11.90 16.71
N THR A 62 -9.89 -12.57 15.69
CA THR A 62 -9.76 -14.03 15.62
C THR A 62 -8.33 -14.50 15.81
N ASP A 63 -7.39 -13.57 15.95
CA ASP A 63 -5.96 -13.73 16.19
C ASP A 63 -5.61 -13.56 17.68
N GLU A 64 -4.32 -13.69 18.00
CA GLU A 64 -3.85 -13.79 19.38
C GLU A 64 -3.58 -12.42 20.04
N PHE A 65 -3.30 -11.38 19.25
CA PHE A 65 -3.07 -10.02 19.74
C PHE A 65 -3.16 -8.96 18.64
N ASP A 66 -3.14 -7.68 19.02
CA ASP A 66 -3.37 -6.56 18.10
C ASP A 66 -2.09 -5.82 17.71
N TRP A 67 -2.09 -5.21 16.52
CA TRP A 67 -1.14 -4.17 16.17
C TRP A 67 -1.38 -2.92 17.02
N THR A 68 -0.34 -2.20 17.38
CA THR A 68 -0.45 -0.98 18.19
C THR A 68 0.02 0.23 17.40
N ARG A 69 -0.75 1.32 17.41
CA ARG A 69 -0.30 2.61 16.89
C ARG A 69 0.65 3.26 17.88
N HIS A 70 1.81 3.70 17.43
CA HIS A 70 2.85 4.18 18.32
C HIS A 70 3.82 5.14 17.63
N SER A 71 4.49 5.99 18.41
CA SER A 71 5.60 6.84 17.95
C SER A 71 6.89 6.50 18.68
N ALA A 72 8.05 6.75 18.05
CA ALA A 72 9.33 6.46 18.71
C ALA A 72 9.55 7.32 19.96
N ALA A 73 8.95 8.51 20.04
CA ALA A 73 9.07 9.44 21.16
C ALA A 73 8.52 8.90 22.49
N THR A 74 7.50 8.03 22.45
CA THR A 74 6.86 7.50 23.66
C THR A 74 7.20 6.03 23.92
N ARG A 75 8.08 5.41 23.09
CA ARG A 75 8.26 3.95 23.10
C ARG A 75 9.11 3.53 24.30
N ASP A 76 8.57 2.61 25.09
CA ASP A 76 9.34 1.96 26.15
C ASP A 76 10.15 0.79 25.57
N THR A 77 11.46 1.00 25.43
CA THR A 77 12.41 0.00 24.90
C THR A 77 12.84 -1.05 25.92
N LYS A 78 12.37 -0.96 27.17
CA LYS A 78 12.78 -1.84 28.26
C LYS A 78 12.40 -3.30 28.02
N TYR A 79 11.26 -3.56 27.39
CA TYR A 79 10.72 -4.91 27.23
C TYR A 79 11.29 -5.63 25.99
N THR A 80 11.63 -4.87 24.95
CA THR A 80 12.20 -5.34 23.70
C THR A 80 13.41 -4.49 23.32
N PRO A 81 14.54 -4.65 24.04
CA PRO A 81 15.74 -3.92 23.71
C PRO A 81 16.23 -4.32 22.31
N ASN A 82 16.86 -3.38 21.60
CA ASN A 82 17.46 -3.62 20.28
C ASN A 82 16.49 -4.05 19.17
N THR A 83 15.22 -3.65 19.26
CA THR A 83 14.21 -3.84 18.21
C THR A 83 13.56 -2.53 17.81
N GLY A 84 12.79 -2.58 16.72
CA GLY A 84 11.88 -1.51 16.32
C GLY A 84 12.60 -0.25 15.81
N PRO A 85 11.86 0.65 15.16
CA PRO A 85 12.46 1.82 14.53
C PRO A 85 12.71 2.96 15.53
N SER A 86 13.73 3.79 15.26
CA SER A 86 14.07 4.96 16.08
C SER A 86 13.24 6.22 15.75
N ALA A 87 12.45 6.17 14.68
CA ALA A 87 11.57 7.22 14.16
C ALA A 87 10.52 6.57 13.23
N ASP A 88 9.48 7.31 12.84
CA ASP A 88 8.60 6.91 11.74
C ASP A 88 9.37 6.77 10.41
N HIS A 89 8.69 6.40 9.34
CA HIS A 89 9.34 6.26 8.04
C HIS A 89 9.92 7.60 7.54
N THR A 90 9.31 8.74 7.83
CA THR A 90 9.79 10.06 7.40
C THR A 90 11.01 10.58 8.17
N GLY A 91 11.38 9.91 9.27
CA GLY A 91 12.49 10.27 10.15
C GLY A 91 12.09 11.16 11.33
N SER A 92 10.80 11.41 11.51
CA SER A 92 10.19 12.07 12.65
C SER A 92 10.10 11.13 13.85
N LYS A 93 10.57 11.58 15.02
CA LYS A 93 10.38 10.83 16.26
C LYS A 93 8.94 10.91 16.78
N GLN A 94 8.21 11.93 16.35
CA GLN A 94 6.81 12.18 16.74
C GLN A 94 5.81 11.54 15.78
N GLY A 95 6.24 11.20 14.57
CA GLY A 95 5.40 10.49 13.59
C GLY A 95 4.98 9.12 14.10
N PHE A 96 3.88 8.64 13.57
CA PHE A 96 3.22 7.43 14.03
C PHE A 96 3.34 6.31 13.01
N TYR A 97 3.48 5.11 13.53
CA TYR A 97 3.48 3.88 12.74
C TYR A 97 2.68 2.82 13.48
N MET A 98 2.35 1.73 12.79
CA MET A 98 1.78 0.55 13.42
C MET A 98 2.90 -0.44 13.72
N TYR A 99 2.91 -1.04 14.91
CA TYR A 99 3.89 -2.07 15.25
C TYR A 99 3.29 -3.20 16.08
N ILE A 100 3.95 -4.35 16.05
CA ILE A 100 3.70 -5.46 16.97
C ILE A 100 4.72 -5.43 18.10
N GLU A 101 4.21 -5.58 19.32
CA GLU A 101 5.02 -5.71 20.54
C GLU A 101 5.14 -7.20 20.88
N THR A 102 6.36 -7.74 20.79
CA THR A 102 6.62 -9.18 20.89
C THR A 102 7.02 -9.66 22.30
N SER A 103 7.10 -8.76 23.27
CA SER A 103 7.33 -9.11 24.67
C SER A 103 6.18 -9.91 25.30
N ARG A 104 6.39 -10.31 26.55
CA ARG A 104 5.41 -11.11 27.30
C ARG A 104 4.08 -10.34 27.42
N PRO A 105 2.93 -11.01 27.30
CA PRO A 105 2.74 -12.47 27.39
C PRO A 105 2.74 -13.22 26.05
N ARG A 106 3.18 -12.59 24.95
CA ARG A 106 3.16 -13.22 23.62
C ARG A 106 4.03 -14.48 23.54
N LEU A 107 3.59 -15.48 22.78
CA LEU A 107 4.22 -16.77 22.55
C LEU A 107 4.66 -16.95 21.09
N GLU A 108 5.55 -17.92 20.84
CA GLU A 108 6.09 -18.13 19.50
C GLU A 108 4.96 -18.58 18.57
N GLY A 109 4.86 -17.92 17.42
CA GLY A 109 3.79 -18.18 16.45
C GLY A 109 2.50 -17.40 16.69
N ASP A 110 2.36 -16.65 17.81
CA ASP A 110 1.25 -15.71 17.99
C ASP A 110 1.21 -14.71 16.83
N LYS A 111 0.00 -14.35 16.40
CA LYS A 111 -0.25 -13.49 15.26
C LYS A 111 -1.04 -12.25 15.66
N ALA A 112 -0.75 -11.18 14.95
CA ALA A 112 -1.54 -9.96 14.94
C ALA A 112 -1.88 -9.58 13.49
N ARG A 113 -3.13 -9.26 13.21
CA ARG A 113 -3.66 -9.04 11.86
C ARG A 113 -4.35 -7.70 11.80
N LEU A 114 -3.78 -6.81 10.99
CA LEU A 114 -4.34 -5.50 10.70
C LEU A 114 -4.97 -5.50 9.30
N LEU A 115 -6.23 -5.09 9.22
CA LEU A 115 -7.00 -5.07 7.99
C LEU A 115 -7.17 -3.64 7.49
N THR A 116 -6.93 -3.43 6.21
CA THR A 116 -7.32 -2.19 5.53
C THR A 116 -8.84 -1.99 5.53
N PRO A 117 -9.34 -0.79 5.19
CA PRO A 117 -10.72 -0.62 4.77
C PRO A 117 -11.09 -1.55 3.62
N THR A 118 -12.39 -1.67 3.39
CA THR A 118 -12.94 -2.48 2.29
C THR A 118 -12.95 -1.68 0.99
N PHE A 119 -12.37 -2.22 -0.08
CA PHE A 119 -12.28 -1.59 -1.39
C PHE A 119 -13.14 -2.32 -2.43
N ASN A 120 -13.78 -1.57 -3.32
CA ASN A 120 -14.53 -2.11 -4.44
C ASN A 120 -13.67 -2.20 -5.69
N VAL A 121 -13.84 -3.28 -6.45
CA VAL A 121 -13.18 -3.46 -7.75
C VAL A 121 -13.81 -2.53 -8.77
N GLY A 122 -12.98 -1.77 -9.49
CA GLY A 122 -13.43 -0.99 -10.66
C GLY A 122 -13.94 0.43 -10.37
N SER A 123 -13.26 1.19 -9.50
CA SER A 123 -13.43 2.64 -9.48
C SER A 123 -13.13 3.19 -10.88
N LYS A 124 -14.12 3.83 -11.51
CA LYS A 124 -14.03 4.38 -12.87
C LYS A 124 -12.73 5.16 -13.04
N SER A 125 -11.87 4.71 -13.94
CA SER A 125 -10.84 5.57 -14.51
C SER A 125 -11.49 6.88 -14.95
N SER A 126 -10.82 8.02 -14.73
CA SER A 126 -11.27 9.35 -15.15
C SER A 126 -11.57 9.46 -16.65
N TYR A 127 -11.22 8.43 -17.42
CA TYR A 127 -11.50 8.24 -18.85
C TYR A 127 -12.61 7.22 -19.18
N GLY A 128 -13.41 6.80 -18.20
CA GLY A 128 -14.64 6.02 -18.42
C GLY A 128 -14.45 4.57 -18.89
N THR A 129 -13.21 4.06 -18.93
CA THR A 129 -12.94 2.68 -19.32
C THR A 129 -12.89 1.80 -18.08
N VAL A 130 -13.87 0.90 -17.93
CA VAL A 130 -13.87 -0.12 -16.88
C VAL A 130 -12.98 -1.27 -17.37
N THR A 131 -11.81 -1.45 -16.74
CA THR A 131 -10.96 -2.60 -17.02
C THR A 131 -11.61 -3.86 -16.43
N ALA A 132 -11.84 -4.88 -17.26
CA ALA A 132 -12.53 -6.11 -16.84
C ALA A 132 -11.77 -6.91 -15.75
N ASN A 133 -10.50 -6.59 -15.49
CA ASN A 133 -9.65 -7.15 -14.44
C ASN A 133 -8.63 -6.09 -13.99
N PRO A 134 -8.99 -5.15 -13.10
CA PRO A 134 -8.05 -4.14 -12.64
C PRO A 134 -6.91 -4.80 -11.86
N THR A 135 -5.71 -4.28 -12.05
CA THR A 135 -4.54 -4.62 -11.21
C THR A 135 -4.32 -3.45 -10.26
N TYR A 136 -3.99 -3.75 -9.01
CA TYR A 136 -3.60 -2.72 -8.05
C TYR A 136 -2.17 -2.96 -7.56
N CYS A 137 -1.48 -1.87 -7.25
CA CYS A 137 -0.21 -1.86 -6.57
C CYS A 137 -0.47 -1.58 -5.08
N PHE A 138 -0.28 -2.60 -4.25
CA PHE A 138 -0.23 -2.44 -2.80
C PHE A 138 1.21 -2.17 -2.38
N ALA A 139 1.47 -1.04 -1.73
CA ALA A 139 2.78 -0.69 -1.23
C ALA A 139 2.71 -0.30 0.25
N PHE A 140 3.80 -0.54 0.96
CA PHE A 140 3.94 -0.15 2.36
C PHE A 140 5.41 -0.13 2.74
N TYR A 141 5.75 0.62 3.76
CA TYR A 141 7.05 0.55 4.40
C TYR A 141 7.01 -0.40 5.59
N TYR A 142 8.11 -1.11 5.80
CA TYR A 142 8.29 -2.02 6.92
C TYR A 142 9.65 -1.84 7.57
N HIS A 143 9.72 -2.10 8.87
CA HIS A 143 10.94 -2.18 9.67
C HIS A 143 10.94 -3.49 10.43
N MET A 144 11.96 -4.31 10.21
CA MET A 144 12.09 -5.66 10.77
C MET A 144 13.52 -5.80 11.30
N TYR A 145 13.74 -5.39 12.54
CA TYR A 145 15.05 -5.39 13.18
C TYR A 145 14.98 -6.04 14.56
N GLY A 146 15.80 -7.07 14.76
CA GLY A 146 15.87 -7.81 16.01
C GLY A 146 16.39 -9.22 15.83
N LYS A 147 16.81 -9.85 16.93
CA LYS A 147 17.35 -11.21 16.93
C LYS A 147 16.28 -12.28 16.68
N HIS A 148 15.06 -12.02 17.14
CA HIS A 148 13.95 -12.98 17.15
C HIS A 148 12.80 -12.55 16.24
N ILE A 149 13.10 -11.80 15.19
CA ILE A 149 12.10 -11.40 14.19
C ILE A 149 11.46 -12.66 13.60
N GLY A 150 10.13 -12.73 13.69
CA GLY A 150 9.33 -13.78 13.10
C GLY A 150 9.05 -13.49 11.62
N ALA A 151 7.78 -13.31 11.28
CA ALA A 151 7.33 -13.11 9.90
C ALA A 151 6.41 -11.91 9.75
N LEU A 152 6.45 -11.28 8.57
CA LEU A 152 5.45 -10.32 8.11
C LEU A 152 4.81 -10.87 6.85
N ASN A 153 3.51 -11.13 6.91
CA ASN A 153 2.72 -11.70 5.82
C ASN A 153 1.68 -10.69 5.35
N VAL A 154 1.37 -10.71 4.06
CA VAL A 154 0.30 -9.93 3.46
C VAL A 154 -0.62 -10.87 2.70
N PHE A 155 -1.92 -10.76 2.98
CA PHE A 155 -2.96 -11.53 2.32
C PHE A 155 -3.93 -10.60 1.60
N LEU A 156 -4.39 -11.02 0.43
CA LEU A 156 -5.56 -10.46 -0.23
C LEU A 156 -6.79 -11.21 0.28
N ARG A 157 -7.60 -10.53 1.09
CA ARG A 157 -8.88 -11.01 1.61
C ARG A 157 -10.00 -10.59 0.67
N GLN A 158 -10.77 -11.54 0.19
CA GLN A 158 -11.90 -11.28 -0.72
C GLN A 158 -13.19 -11.88 -0.18
N LYS A 159 -14.31 -11.21 -0.44
CA LYS A 159 -15.64 -11.70 -0.08
C LYS A 159 -16.40 -12.14 -1.33
N GLY A 160 -16.30 -13.43 -1.63
CA GLY A 160 -17.13 -14.12 -2.62
C GLY A 160 -18.37 -14.73 -1.95
N GLN A 161 -18.62 -16.03 -2.21
CA GLN A 161 -19.59 -16.81 -1.43
C GLN A 161 -19.10 -17.08 0.01
N THR A 162 -17.79 -17.20 0.18
CA THR A 162 -17.08 -17.30 1.46
C THR A 162 -15.97 -16.24 1.53
N VAL A 163 -15.50 -15.92 2.73
CA VAL A 163 -14.31 -15.08 2.92
C VAL A 163 -13.08 -15.95 2.68
N THR A 164 -12.17 -15.50 1.82
CA THR A 164 -10.93 -16.22 1.49
C THR A 164 -9.74 -15.29 1.57
N ASP A 165 -8.68 -15.75 2.25
CA ASP A 165 -7.38 -15.06 2.32
C ASP A 165 -6.40 -15.77 1.40
N THR A 166 -5.87 -15.03 0.41
CA THR A 166 -4.85 -15.54 -0.50
C THR A 166 -3.51 -14.87 -0.23
N PRO A 167 -2.39 -15.60 -0.15
CA PRO A 167 -1.09 -15.00 0.14
C PRO A 167 -0.65 -14.10 -1.02
N ALA A 168 -0.29 -12.86 -0.71
CA ALA A 168 0.19 -11.89 -1.68
C ALA A 168 1.69 -11.61 -1.52
N TRP A 169 2.19 -11.60 -0.29
CA TRP A 169 3.60 -11.37 0.02
C TRP A 169 3.96 -11.92 1.40
N SER A 170 5.23 -12.30 1.60
CA SER A 170 5.73 -12.75 2.89
C SER A 170 7.23 -12.47 3.00
N LEU A 171 7.68 -12.12 4.20
CA LEU A 171 9.09 -11.95 4.54
C LEU A 171 9.34 -12.41 5.97
N THR A 172 10.50 -13.02 6.21
CA THR A 172 10.86 -13.61 7.50
C THR A 172 12.22 -13.14 7.97
N GLY A 173 12.40 -13.02 9.28
CA GLY A 173 13.68 -12.75 9.91
C GLY A 173 14.16 -11.29 9.75
N ASN A 174 15.32 -11.02 10.34
CA ASN A 174 15.91 -9.69 10.42
C ASN A 174 16.26 -9.10 9.04
N GLN A 175 15.83 -7.86 8.80
CA GLN A 175 16.06 -7.09 7.57
C GLN A 175 17.02 -5.89 7.78
N GLY A 176 17.52 -5.74 9.01
CA GLY A 176 18.40 -4.66 9.44
C GLY A 176 17.64 -3.44 9.95
N ASP A 177 18.35 -2.57 10.65
CA ASP A 177 17.81 -1.36 11.28
C ASP A 177 17.61 -0.23 10.26
N ARG A 178 16.63 -0.40 9.37
CA ARG A 178 16.17 0.63 8.43
C ARG A 178 14.78 0.31 7.91
N TRP A 179 14.03 1.36 7.62
CA TRP A 179 12.80 1.25 6.84
C TRP A 179 13.10 0.76 5.42
N ARG A 180 12.25 -0.13 4.91
CA ARG A 180 12.30 -0.69 3.55
C ARG A 180 10.90 -0.68 2.96
N GLN A 181 10.82 -0.59 1.63
CA GLN A 181 9.54 -0.58 0.94
C GLN A 181 9.24 -1.95 0.32
N ALA A 182 8.02 -2.44 0.50
CA ALA A 182 7.45 -3.54 -0.27
C ALA A 182 6.43 -2.98 -1.28
N LYS A 183 6.38 -3.59 -2.46
CA LYS A 183 5.37 -3.31 -3.50
C LYS A 183 4.89 -4.62 -4.10
N VAL A 184 3.58 -4.80 -4.17
CA VAL A 184 2.95 -6.07 -4.52
C VAL A 184 1.82 -5.81 -5.52
N ASN A 185 1.81 -6.53 -6.63
CA ASN A 185 0.67 -6.54 -7.54
C ASN A 185 -0.42 -7.43 -6.94
N ILE A 186 -1.65 -6.91 -6.88
CA ILE A 186 -2.83 -7.67 -6.47
C ILE A 186 -3.90 -7.61 -7.56
N HIS A 187 -4.67 -8.68 -7.67
CA HIS A 187 -5.68 -8.87 -8.73
C HIS A 187 -7.03 -9.25 -8.11
N PRO A 188 -7.68 -8.33 -7.37
CA PRO A 188 -8.97 -8.59 -6.78
C PRO A 188 -10.05 -8.75 -7.86
N THR A 189 -10.85 -9.79 -7.71
CA THR A 189 -12.00 -10.14 -8.58
C THR A 189 -13.35 -9.68 -8.01
N THR A 190 -13.37 -9.30 -6.73
CA THR A 190 -14.51 -8.78 -5.98
C THR A 190 -14.00 -7.85 -4.89
N THR A 191 -14.91 -7.20 -4.17
CA THR A 191 -14.62 -6.39 -2.99
C THR A 191 -13.58 -7.06 -2.08
N PHE A 192 -12.55 -6.31 -1.70
CA PHE A 192 -11.35 -6.84 -1.08
C PHE A 192 -10.82 -5.98 0.06
N GLN A 193 -9.97 -6.59 0.88
CA GLN A 193 -9.14 -5.96 1.90
C GLN A 193 -7.72 -6.52 1.78
N MET A 194 -6.73 -5.74 2.17
CA MET A 194 -5.40 -6.28 2.47
C MET A 194 -5.33 -6.59 3.96
N VAL A 195 -4.78 -7.75 4.29
CA VAL A 195 -4.53 -8.16 5.67
C VAL A 195 -3.02 -8.23 5.88
N ILE A 196 -2.52 -7.45 6.82
CA ILE A 196 -1.12 -7.40 7.20
C ILE A 196 -0.97 -8.15 8.52
N GLU A 197 -0.30 -9.30 8.46
CA GLU A 197 -0.13 -10.21 9.59
C GLU A 197 1.32 -10.18 10.08
N GLY A 198 1.51 -9.78 11.33
CA GLY A 198 2.77 -9.90 12.05
C GLY A 198 2.78 -11.18 12.87
N VAL A 199 3.84 -11.97 12.76
CA VAL A 199 4.01 -13.23 13.50
C VAL A 199 5.18 -13.10 14.45
N ARG A 200 4.95 -13.38 15.73
CA ARG A 200 6.01 -13.39 16.74
C ARG A 200 6.97 -14.56 16.52
N GLY A 201 8.27 -14.28 16.56
CA GLY A 201 9.30 -15.30 16.50
C GLY A 201 9.59 -15.99 17.84
N ALA A 202 10.73 -16.67 17.93
CA ALA A 202 11.10 -17.49 19.08
C ALA A 202 11.42 -16.72 20.39
N GLY A 203 11.38 -15.39 20.36
CA GLY A 203 11.77 -14.54 21.48
C GLY A 203 11.17 -13.14 21.40
N ILE A 204 11.51 -12.31 22.39
CA ILE A 204 10.92 -10.96 22.57
C ILE A 204 11.63 -9.88 21.75
N GLU A 205 12.82 -10.14 21.23
CA GLU A 205 13.54 -9.15 20.42
C GLU A 205 13.09 -9.26 18.95
N GLY A 206 11.79 -9.11 18.69
CA GLY A 206 11.16 -9.45 17.41
C GLY A 206 10.11 -8.46 16.90
N ASP A 207 10.11 -7.20 17.36
CA ASP A 207 9.11 -6.23 16.95
C ASP A 207 9.18 -5.93 15.45
N ILE A 208 8.01 -5.79 14.83
CA ILE A 208 7.84 -5.47 13.42
C ILE A 208 6.98 -4.22 13.33
N ALA A 209 7.39 -3.25 12.52
CA ALA A 209 6.64 -2.03 12.28
C ALA A 209 6.29 -1.87 10.79
N ILE A 210 5.17 -1.21 10.52
CA ILE A 210 4.72 -0.81 9.19
C ILE A 210 4.32 0.67 9.18
N ASP A 211 4.50 1.31 8.03
CA ASP A 211 4.16 2.71 7.84
C ASP A 211 3.81 2.98 6.36
N ASP A 212 3.21 4.13 6.07
CA ASP A 212 2.96 4.64 4.72
C ASP A 212 2.37 3.60 3.75
N VAL A 213 1.19 3.07 4.09
CA VAL A 213 0.46 2.09 3.28
C VAL A 213 -0.26 2.78 2.13
N THR A 214 -0.04 2.32 0.89
CA THR A 214 -0.76 2.80 -0.29
C THR A 214 -1.40 1.67 -1.11
N ILE A 215 -2.54 1.97 -1.73
CA ILE A 215 -3.17 1.13 -2.75
C ILE A 215 -3.51 2.03 -3.93
N GLU A 216 -2.92 1.74 -5.08
CA GLU A 216 -3.12 2.49 -6.31
C GLU A 216 -3.55 1.55 -7.44
N GLU A 217 -4.44 1.99 -8.32
CA GLU A 217 -4.73 1.26 -9.55
C GLU A 217 -3.52 1.29 -10.50
N GLY A 218 -3.13 0.12 -11.01
CA GLY A 218 -2.02 -0.06 -11.92
C GLY A 218 -1.05 -1.14 -11.46
N ASN A 219 -0.08 -1.42 -12.34
CA ASN A 219 1.02 -2.31 -12.00
C ASN A 219 2.05 -1.59 -11.12
N VAL A 220 2.69 -2.33 -10.22
CA VAL A 220 3.90 -1.91 -9.53
C VAL A 220 4.90 -1.38 -10.56
N LYS A 221 5.24 -0.10 -10.46
CA LYS A 221 6.28 0.52 -11.27
C LYS A 221 7.63 0.00 -10.76
N THR A 222 8.21 -0.98 -11.44
CA THR A 222 9.62 -1.32 -11.21
C THR A 222 10.48 -0.14 -11.68
N PRO A 223 11.56 0.24 -10.97
CA PRO A 223 12.58 1.09 -11.56
C PRO A 223 12.98 0.45 -12.89
N ARG A 224 12.83 1.19 -14.00
CA ARG A 224 13.34 0.71 -15.29
C ARG A 224 14.81 0.35 -15.03
N PRO A 225 15.28 -0.88 -15.34
CA PRO A 225 16.71 -1.12 -15.33
C PRO A 225 17.29 -0.01 -16.20
N THR A 226 18.18 0.80 -15.62
CA THR A 226 18.99 1.72 -16.38
C THR A 226 19.82 0.84 -17.30
N VAL A 227 19.27 0.51 -18.46
CA VAL A 227 20.07 0.12 -19.61
C VAL A 227 20.92 1.35 -19.81
N SER A 228 22.14 1.30 -19.31
CA SER A 228 23.19 2.20 -19.74
C SER A 228 23.15 2.10 -21.25
N SER A 229 22.60 3.13 -21.89
CA SER A 229 22.69 3.29 -23.31
C SER A 229 24.18 3.51 -23.58
N SER A 230 24.93 2.42 -23.70
CA SER A 230 26.22 2.45 -24.36
C SER A 230 25.89 2.79 -25.80
N THR A 231 25.86 4.08 -26.10
CA THR A 231 25.79 4.59 -27.46
C THR A 231 27.08 4.12 -28.12
N SER A 232 27.04 2.96 -28.77
CA SER A 232 28.13 2.54 -29.64
C SER A 232 28.13 3.49 -30.83
N VAL A 233 28.97 4.52 -30.76
CA VAL A 233 29.29 5.37 -31.90
C VAL A 233 30.11 4.52 -32.86
N TYR A 234 29.49 4.05 -33.94
CA TYR A 234 30.22 3.45 -35.04
C TYR A 234 30.85 4.58 -35.85
N GLN A 235 32.18 4.66 -35.80
CA GLN A 235 32.93 5.57 -36.67
C GLN A 235 33.34 4.81 -37.93
N THR A 236 32.84 5.26 -39.08
CA THR A 236 33.23 4.72 -40.39
C THR A 236 34.61 5.25 -40.75
N LEU A 237 35.64 4.41 -40.68
CA LEU A 237 36.97 4.72 -41.22
C LEU A 237 37.08 4.13 -42.63
N LEU A 238 37.31 4.99 -43.61
CA LEU A 238 37.62 4.58 -44.98
C LEU A 238 39.06 4.06 -45.02
N ALA A 239 39.23 2.77 -45.28
CA ALA A 239 40.53 2.22 -45.66
C ALA A 239 40.85 2.64 -47.11
N PRO A 240 42.12 2.94 -47.44
CA PRO A 240 42.51 3.18 -48.83
C PRO A 240 42.41 1.84 -49.57
N GLY A 241 41.34 1.66 -50.34
CA GLY A 241 41.04 0.39 -51.04
C GLY A 241 39.57 -0.04 -51.07
N GLY A 242 38.63 0.77 -50.57
CA GLY A 242 37.20 0.65 -50.94
C GLY A 242 36.36 -0.43 -50.25
N ASN A 243 36.89 -1.17 -49.27
CA ASN A 243 36.09 -2.12 -48.48
C ASN A 243 35.79 -1.59 -47.06
N MET A 244 34.49 -1.50 -46.75
CA MET A 244 33.98 -1.03 -45.46
C MET A 244 34.05 -2.15 -44.40
N ARG A 245 34.76 -1.94 -43.28
CA ARG A 245 34.74 -2.83 -42.10
C ARG A 245 34.30 -2.04 -40.87
N LEU A 246 33.29 -2.53 -40.15
CA LEU A 246 32.85 -1.99 -38.87
C LEU A 246 33.74 -2.57 -37.75
N VAL A 247 34.39 -1.71 -36.96
CA VAL A 247 35.16 -2.12 -35.78
C VAL A 247 34.54 -1.48 -34.54
N SER A 248 34.13 -2.30 -33.59
CA SER A 248 33.64 -1.85 -32.28
C SER A 248 34.82 -1.61 -31.34
N ARG A 249 34.94 -0.40 -30.77
CA ARG A 249 35.81 -0.15 -29.60
C ARG A 249 34.92 0.09 -28.38
N ARG A 250 35.18 -0.66 -27.31
CA ARG A 250 34.72 -0.33 -25.96
C ARG A 250 35.71 0.68 -25.37
N TYR A 251 35.23 1.87 -25.00
CA TYR A 251 35.94 2.72 -24.05
C TYR A 251 35.51 2.26 -22.65
N LEU A 252 36.49 1.92 -21.81
CA LEU A 252 36.29 1.66 -20.38
C LEU A 252 35.93 2.95 -19.66
#